data_AF-A0A1F9NLE5-F1
#
_entry.id   AF-A0A1F9NLE5-F1
#
_cell.length_a   1.000
_cell.length_b   1.000
_cell.length_c   1.000
_cell.angle_alpha   90.00
_cell.angle_beta   90.00
_cell.angle_gamma   90.00
#
_symmetry.space_group_name_H-M   'P 1'
#
loop_
_entity.id
_entity.type
_entity.pdbx_description
1 polymer ?
#
loop_
_entity_poly.entity_id
_entity_poly.type
_entity_poly.pdbx_seq_one_letter_code
_entity_poly.pdbx_strand_id
1 'polypeptide(L)'
;MKKTGDWARARHFLAKNPSGVKAAIGIALRQEAQLLRKNIVHGLTSQAPGGEPFAPLSPITLAKRELYNFSGTKALLVRGDLRNAITVIVQGDTAFVGVPRKARGKDGKELVDVARVHEFGSDPIIVPVTPKMRKFLFVLLRQAGQEPSGSGKGFVVLSIPARPFLRPVFHQFVKGVKQRFLQRVATLLGGLQ
;
A
#
# COMPACT_ATOMS: atom_id res chain seq x y z
N MET A 1 -0.95 33.70 -13.68
CA MET A 1 0.44 33.59 -13.18
C MET A 1 1.38 34.21 -14.20
N LYS A 2 2.11 35.26 -13.84
CA LYS A 2 3.04 35.96 -14.74
C LYS A 2 4.35 35.16 -14.78
N LYS A 3 4.80 34.78 -15.98
CA LYS A 3 6.02 33.99 -16.22
C LYS A 3 7.26 34.89 -16.02
N THR A 4 7.87 34.88 -14.83
CA THR A 4 9.09 35.65 -14.50
C THR A 4 10.35 34.83 -14.76
N GLY A 5 11.39 35.45 -15.34
CA GLY A 5 12.71 34.83 -15.59
C GLY A 5 13.23 35.05 -17.02
N ASP A 6 14.51 34.76 -17.25
CA ASP A 6 15.14 34.83 -18.58
C ASP A 6 14.77 33.60 -19.43
N TRP A 7 13.65 33.72 -20.15
CA TRP A 7 13.13 32.69 -21.04
C TRP A 7 14.00 32.45 -22.28
N ALA A 8 14.88 33.37 -22.65
CA ALA A 8 15.80 33.18 -23.76
C ALA A 8 16.94 32.23 -23.34
N ARG A 9 17.54 32.48 -22.17
CA ARG A 9 18.57 31.60 -21.58
C ARG A 9 18.05 30.20 -21.31
N ALA A 10 16.84 30.08 -20.76
CA ALA A 10 16.22 28.78 -20.51
C ALA A 10 16.01 27.97 -21.81
N ARG A 11 15.49 28.61 -22.87
CA ARG A 11 15.32 27.95 -24.17
C ARG A 11 16.64 27.54 -24.80
N HIS A 12 17.66 28.40 -24.73
CA HIS A 12 18.99 28.07 -25.27
C HIS A 12 19.61 26.87 -24.56
N PHE A 13 19.50 26.81 -23.23
CA PHE A 13 20.00 25.67 -22.44
C PHE A 13 19.28 24.37 -22.77
N LEU A 14 17.94 24.40 -22.86
CA LEU A 14 17.13 23.23 -23.22
C LEU A 14 17.44 22.75 -24.65
N ALA A 15 17.65 23.66 -25.59
CA ALA A 15 18.00 23.33 -26.98
C ALA A 15 19.42 22.75 -27.10
N LYS A 16 20.36 23.20 -26.27
CA LYS A 16 21.76 22.77 -26.31
C LYS A 16 22.01 21.40 -25.67
N ASN A 17 21.14 20.95 -24.75
CA ASN A 17 21.31 19.66 -24.06
C ASN A 17 19.99 18.86 -23.87
N PRO A 18 19.33 18.44 -24.97
CA PRO A 18 18.07 17.71 -24.89
C PRO A 18 18.19 16.33 -24.22
N SER A 19 19.33 15.65 -24.40
CA SER A 19 19.62 14.35 -23.78
C SER A 19 19.80 14.45 -22.27
N GLY A 20 20.49 15.48 -21.79
CA GLY A 20 20.66 15.78 -20.35
C GLY A 20 19.34 16.09 -19.65
N VAL A 21 18.45 16.85 -20.30
CA VAL A 21 17.10 17.12 -19.79
C VAL A 21 16.29 15.83 -19.67
N LYS A 22 16.30 14.98 -20.70
CA LYS A 22 15.62 13.68 -20.67
C LYS A 22 16.17 12.77 -19.56
N ALA A 23 17.49 12.75 -19.38
CA ALA A 23 18.13 11.99 -18.31
C ALA A 23 17.74 12.52 -16.91
N ALA A 24 17.75 13.83 -16.71
CA ALA A 24 17.36 14.47 -15.45
C ALA A 24 15.90 14.17 -15.09
N ILE A 25 14.99 14.27 -16.06
CA ILE A 25 13.57 13.88 -15.90
C ILE A 25 13.46 12.41 -15.49
N GLY A 26 14.15 11.51 -16.19
CA GLY A 26 14.11 10.08 -15.88
C GLY A 26 14.68 9.73 -14.50
N ILE A 27 15.73 10.41 -14.06
CA ILE A 27 16.29 10.25 -12.70
C ILE A 27 15.32 10.80 -11.65
N ALA A 28 14.80 12.01 -11.85
CA ALA A 28 13.84 12.64 -10.93
C ALA A 28 12.56 11.79 -10.79
N LEU A 29 12.08 11.21 -11.90
CA LEU A 29 10.92 10.31 -11.90
C LEU A 29 11.17 9.05 -11.08
N ARG A 30 12.33 8.40 -11.27
CA ARG A 30 12.73 7.23 -10.46
C ARG A 30 12.81 7.59 -8.97
N GLN A 31 13.36 8.75 -8.64
CA GLN A 31 13.48 9.22 -7.26
C GLN A 31 12.10 9.44 -6.62
N GLU A 32 11.18 10.14 -7.30
CA GLU A 32 9.82 10.35 -6.78
C GLU A 32 9.05 9.02 -6.67
N ALA A 33 9.20 8.11 -7.63
CA ALA A 33 8.56 6.81 -7.58
C ALA A 33 9.07 5.95 -6.40
N GLN A 34 10.38 5.95 -6.15
CA GLN A 34 10.96 5.29 -4.98
C GLN A 34 10.54 5.94 -3.66
N LEU A 35 10.41 7.27 -3.63
CA LEU A 35 9.90 8.00 -2.47
C LEU A 35 8.44 7.60 -2.17
N LEU A 36 7.58 7.53 -3.19
CA LEU A 36 6.21 7.06 -3.03
C LEU A 36 6.18 5.63 -2.49
N ARG A 37 6.96 4.70 -3.06
CA ARG A 37 7.09 3.33 -2.54
C ARG A 37 7.51 3.32 -1.08
N LYS A 38 8.53 4.12 -0.72
CA LYS A 38 9.01 4.23 0.67
C LYS A 38 7.89 4.69 1.61
N ASN A 39 7.11 5.68 1.22
CA ASN A 39 6.00 6.19 2.02
C ASN A 39 4.90 5.14 2.20
N ILE A 40 4.60 4.35 1.17
CA ILE A 40 3.62 3.26 1.26
C ILE A 40 4.11 2.17 2.22
N VAL A 41 5.35 1.72 2.06
CA VAL A 41 5.97 0.71 2.94
C VAL A 41 6.05 1.19 4.38
N HIS A 42 6.38 2.47 4.58
CA HIS A 42 6.39 3.09 5.90
C HIS A 42 4.98 3.09 6.51
N GLY A 43 3.98 3.54 5.76
CA GLY A 43 2.58 3.55 6.17
C GLY A 43 2.05 2.19 6.60
N LEU A 44 2.37 1.13 5.85
CA LEU A 44 2.05 -0.25 6.24
C LEU A 44 2.74 -0.63 7.56
N THR A 45 4.01 -0.25 7.72
CA THR A 45 4.79 -0.60 8.91
C THR A 45 4.33 0.15 10.17
N SER A 46 3.94 1.41 10.01
CA SER A 46 3.40 2.27 11.07
C SER A 46 1.91 2.02 11.35
N GLN A 47 1.21 1.26 10.49
CA GLN A 47 -0.23 1.00 10.56
C GLN A 47 -1.11 2.24 10.31
N ALA A 48 -0.53 3.30 9.73
CA ALA A 48 -1.24 4.52 9.36
C ALA A 48 -0.76 5.05 8.00
N PRO A 49 -1.09 4.39 6.88
CA PRO A 49 -0.73 4.87 5.56
C PRO A 49 -1.33 6.25 5.29
N GLY A 50 -0.49 7.19 4.89
CA GLY A 50 -0.94 8.56 4.67
C GLY A 50 -1.58 9.17 5.92
N GLY A 51 -1.12 8.80 7.12
CA GLY A 51 -1.68 9.28 8.39
C GLY A 51 -3.06 8.72 8.74
N GLU A 52 -3.65 7.85 7.92
CA GLU A 52 -4.96 7.23 8.18
C GLU A 52 -4.75 5.85 8.84
N PRO A 53 -5.09 5.68 10.14
CA PRO A 53 -4.87 4.43 10.84
C PRO A 53 -5.76 3.31 10.31
N PHE A 54 -5.23 2.09 10.26
CA PHE A 54 -6.04 0.93 9.90
C PHE A 54 -7.10 0.59 10.94
N ALA A 55 -8.21 0.03 10.47
CA ALA A 55 -9.16 -0.65 11.34
C ALA A 55 -8.44 -1.76 12.15
N PRO A 56 -8.62 -1.79 13.48
CA PRO A 56 -7.95 -2.74 14.35
C PRO A 56 -8.33 -4.18 13.99
N LEU A 57 -7.49 -5.13 14.40
CA LEU A 57 -7.83 -6.54 14.28
C LEU A 57 -8.93 -6.90 15.28
N SER A 58 -9.83 -7.79 14.89
CA SER A 58 -10.84 -8.28 15.82
C SER A 58 -10.20 -9.10 16.95
N PRO A 59 -10.78 -9.11 18.17
CA PRO A 59 -10.30 -9.92 19.28
C PRO A 59 -10.15 -11.41 18.92
N ILE A 60 -11.08 -11.95 18.14
CA ILE A 60 -11.06 -13.32 17.62
C ILE A 60 -9.83 -13.56 16.72
N THR A 61 -9.43 -12.57 15.91
CA THR A 61 -8.23 -12.68 15.07
C THR A 61 -6.96 -12.70 15.91
N LEU A 62 -6.91 -11.91 16.99
CA LEU A 62 -5.79 -11.89 17.93
C LEU A 62 -5.71 -13.20 18.73
N ALA A 63 -6.82 -13.68 19.26
CA ALA A 63 -6.92 -14.98 19.94
C ALA A 63 -6.50 -16.14 19.02
N LYS A 64 -6.91 -16.10 17.74
CA LYS A 64 -6.45 -17.07 16.75
C LYS A 64 -4.93 -17.02 16.58
N ARG A 65 -4.34 -15.82 16.48
CA ARG A 65 -2.88 -15.65 16.33
C ARG A 65 -2.13 -16.21 17.54
N GLU A 66 -2.60 -15.91 18.74
CA GLU A 66 -2.07 -16.45 19.99
C GLU A 66 -2.11 -17.98 20.02
N LEU A 67 -3.25 -18.58 19.63
CA LEU A 67 -3.40 -20.04 19.53
C LEU A 67 -2.39 -20.68 18.56
N TYR A 68 -1.98 -19.96 17.52
CA TYR A 68 -0.93 -20.38 16.57
C TYR A 68 0.48 -19.93 16.97
N ASN A 69 0.69 -19.52 18.23
CA ASN A 69 1.96 -19.02 18.77
C ASN A 69 2.53 -17.84 17.96
N PHE A 70 1.66 -16.98 17.43
CA PHE A 70 2.04 -15.78 16.70
C PHE A 70 1.71 -14.53 17.50
N SER A 71 2.73 -13.77 17.90
CA SER A 71 2.61 -12.60 18.78
C SER A 71 2.30 -11.27 18.06
N GLY A 72 2.36 -11.24 16.72
CA GLY A 72 2.16 -10.00 15.96
C GLY A 72 0.71 -9.50 16.05
N THR A 73 0.52 -8.22 16.32
CA THR A 73 -0.81 -7.56 16.41
C THR A 73 -1.15 -6.68 15.22
N LYS A 74 -0.18 -6.41 14.34
CA LYS A 74 -0.34 -5.53 13.19
C LYS A 74 -1.24 -6.16 12.11
N ALA A 75 -2.12 -5.34 11.54
CA ALA A 75 -2.90 -5.65 10.35
C ALA A 75 -2.01 -5.67 9.10
N LEU A 76 -2.37 -6.55 8.16
CA LEU A 76 -1.65 -6.78 6.88
C LEU A 76 -0.18 -7.22 7.01
N LEU A 77 0.32 -7.39 8.24
CA LEU A 77 1.70 -7.74 8.54
C LEU A 77 1.73 -9.02 9.39
N VAL A 78 1.73 -10.15 8.68
CA VAL A 78 2.07 -11.46 9.26
C VAL A 78 3.42 -11.91 8.72
N ARG A 79 3.49 -12.20 7.41
CA ARG A 79 4.73 -12.57 6.71
C ARG A 79 5.39 -11.43 5.93
N GLY A 80 4.68 -10.30 5.80
CA GLY A 80 5.15 -9.14 5.05
C GLY A 80 5.06 -9.28 3.53
N ASP A 81 4.43 -10.33 3.01
CA ASP A 81 4.38 -10.62 1.56
C ASP A 81 3.79 -9.44 0.76
N LEU A 82 2.64 -8.91 1.19
CA LEU A 82 2.00 -7.76 0.55
C LEU A 82 2.89 -6.50 0.58
N ARG A 83 3.52 -6.21 1.73
CA ARG A 83 4.46 -5.09 1.89
C ARG A 83 5.66 -5.21 0.94
N ASN A 84 6.21 -6.41 0.84
CA ASN A 84 7.41 -6.67 0.04
C ASN A 84 7.09 -6.70 -1.47
N ALA A 85 5.85 -6.99 -1.85
CA ALA A 85 5.39 -7.00 -3.23
C ALA A 85 5.15 -5.61 -3.85
N ILE A 86 5.30 -4.54 -3.06
CA ILE A 86 5.18 -3.17 -3.55
C ILE A 86 6.44 -2.83 -4.33
N THR A 87 6.27 -2.58 -5.62
CA THR A 87 7.38 -2.34 -6.56
C THR A 87 7.22 -1.01 -7.29
N VAL A 88 8.34 -0.53 -7.81
CA VAL A 88 8.41 0.57 -8.75
C VAL A 88 8.77 0.00 -10.12
N ILE A 89 7.97 0.32 -11.13
CA ILE A 89 8.25 -0.01 -12.53
C ILE A 89 8.26 1.30 -13.30
N VAL A 90 9.38 1.65 -13.92
CA VAL A 90 9.51 2.89 -14.71
C VAL A 90 9.54 2.53 -16.18
N GLN A 91 8.67 3.17 -16.98
CA GLN A 91 8.57 3.00 -18.41
C GLN A 91 8.53 4.38 -19.07
N GLY A 92 9.62 4.74 -19.75
CA GLY A 92 9.76 6.05 -20.38
C GLY A 92 9.66 7.19 -19.36
N ASP A 93 8.66 8.05 -19.56
CA ASP A 93 8.30 9.21 -18.74
C ASP A 93 7.22 8.91 -17.69
N THR A 94 6.83 7.64 -17.54
CA THR A 94 5.85 7.20 -16.55
C THR A 94 6.43 6.22 -15.55
N ALA A 95 5.89 6.22 -14.34
CA ALA A 95 6.25 5.29 -13.29
C ALA A 95 4.99 4.71 -12.64
N PHE A 96 4.97 3.38 -12.55
CA PHE A 96 4.01 2.63 -11.77
C PHE A 96 4.59 2.36 -10.38
N VAL A 97 3.79 2.61 -9.34
CA VAL A 97 4.10 2.26 -7.96
C VAL A 97 2.92 1.53 -7.35
N GLY A 98 3.11 0.26 -6.99
CA GLY A 98 2.02 -0.57 -6.48
C GLY A 98 2.38 -2.05 -6.49
N VAL A 99 1.35 -2.89 -6.40
CA VAL A 99 1.49 -4.36 -6.44
C VAL A 99 1.27 -4.84 -7.87
N PRO A 100 2.29 -5.41 -8.54
CA PRO A 100 2.13 -5.95 -9.90
C PRO A 100 1.15 -7.11 -9.94
N ARG A 101 0.44 -7.28 -11.06
CA ARG A 101 -0.46 -8.42 -11.28
C ARG A 101 0.21 -9.78 -11.12
N LYS A 102 1.49 -9.88 -11.51
CA LYS A 102 2.28 -11.12 -11.42
C LYS A 102 2.92 -11.34 -10.05
N ALA A 103 2.72 -10.46 -9.06
CA ALA A 103 3.31 -10.61 -7.74
C ALA A 103 2.65 -11.78 -6.99
N ARG A 104 3.48 -12.70 -6.49
CA ARG A 104 3.04 -13.88 -5.75
C ARG A 104 3.61 -13.90 -4.34
N GLY A 105 2.81 -14.35 -3.39
CA GLY A 105 3.24 -14.60 -2.01
C GLY A 105 4.13 -15.84 -1.92
N LYS A 106 4.70 -16.09 -0.74
CA LYS A 106 5.47 -17.32 -0.48
C LYS A 106 4.65 -18.60 -0.63
N ASP A 107 3.32 -18.49 -0.60
CA ASP A 107 2.35 -19.56 -0.81
C ASP A 107 1.89 -19.69 -2.28
N GLY A 108 2.48 -18.93 -3.20
CA GLY A 108 2.16 -18.94 -4.63
C GLY A 108 0.89 -18.16 -5.01
N LYS A 109 0.16 -17.60 -4.05
CA LYS A 109 -1.08 -16.87 -4.31
C LYS A 109 -0.83 -15.47 -4.87
N GLU A 110 -1.74 -15.01 -5.72
CA GLU A 110 -1.65 -13.68 -6.33
C GLU A 110 -1.89 -12.60 -5.28
N LEU A 111 -0.95 -11.67 -5.16
CA LEU A 111 -1.02 -10.60 -4.17
C LEU A 111 -1.84 -9.40 -4.65
N VAL A 112 -2.16 -9.33 -5.94
CA VAL A 112 -2.96 -8.24 -6.51
C VAL A 112 -4.40 -8.27 -5.99
N ASP A 113 -5.00 -9.45 -5.85
CA ASP A 113 -6.36 -9.57 -5.32
C ASP A 113 -6.40 -9.32 -3.81
N VAL A 114 -5.37 -9.77 -3.09
CA VAL A 114 -5.18 -9.43 -1.68
C VAL A 114 -5.03 -7.92 -1.49
N ALA A 115 -4.25 -7.26 -2.35
CA ALA A 115 -4.11 -5.80 -2.37
C ALA A 115 -5.45 -5.12 -2.64
N ARG A 116 -6.22 -5.59 -3.63
CA ARG A 116 -7.53 -5.02 -3.99
C ARG A 116 -8.52 -5.14 -2.84
N VAL A 117 -8.68 -6.34 -2.25
CA VAL A 117 -9.59 -6.57 -1.13
C VAL A 117 -9.22 -5.71 0.07
N HIS A 118 -7.92 -5.48 0.32
CA HIS A 118 -7.54 -4.60 1.42
C HIS A 118 -7.64 -3.11 1.06
N GLU A 119 -7.55 -2.71 -0.20
CA GLU A 119 -7.73 -1.32 -0.59
C GLU A 119 -9.22 -0.90 -0.54
N PHE A 120 -10.13 -1.81 -0.88
CA PHE A 120 -11.57 -1.49 -1.05
C PHE A 120 -12.51 -2.20 -0.06
N GLY A 121 -12.03 -3.21 0.66
CA GLY A 121 -12.87 -4.10 1.45
C GLY A 121 -13.43 -5.27 0.61
N SER A 122 -14.21 -6.13 1.25
CA SER A 122 -14.97 -7.19 0.58
C SER A 122 -16.47 -7.00 0.77
N ASP A 123 -17.23 -7.50 -0.20
CA ASP A 123 -18.65 -7.79 -0.01
C ASP A 123 -18.84 -8.84 1.10
N PRO A 124 -20.05 -8.94 1.69
CA PRO A 124 -20.37 -9.97 2.66
C PRO A 124 -20.19 -11.38 2.07
N ILE A 125 -19.40 -12.21 2.74
CA ILE A 125 -19.17 -13.60 2.40
C ILE A 125 -19.98 -14.46 3.37
N ILE A 126 -20.95 -15.19 2.84
CA ILE A 126 -21.78 -16.10 3.63
C ILE A 126 -21.14 -17.49 3.61
N VAL A 127 -20.73 -17.98 4.78
CA VAL A 127 -20.09 -19.28 4.91
C VAL A 127 -20.97 -20.21 5.76
N PRO A 128 -21.42 -21.36 5.22
CA PRO A 128 -22.13 -22.35 6.03
C PRO A 128 -21.19 -22.96 7.06
N VAL A 129 -21.61 -22.99 8.32
CA VAL A 129 -20.78 -23.46 9.43
C VAL A 129 -20.89 -24.97 9.55
N THR A 130 -19.79 -25.67 9.30
CA THR A 130 -19.67 -27.10 9.59
C THR A 130 -19.53 -27.36 11.10
N PRO A 131 -19.85 -28.57 11.60
CA PRO A 131 -19.67 -28.91 13.01
C PRO A 131 -18.24 -28.73 13.51
N LYS A 132 -17.23 -29.06 12.69
CA LYS A 132 -15.81 -28.86 13.05
C LYS A 132 -15.46 -27.37 13.16
N MET A 133 -15.93 -26.55 12.21
CA MET A 133 -15.72 -25.10 12.26
C MET A 133 -16.38 -24.46 13.49
N ARG A 134 -17.57 -24.92 13.88
CA ARG A 134 -18.25 -24.44 15.09
C ARG A 134 -17.44 -24.72 16.35
N LYS A 135 -16.97 -25.96 16.52
CA LYS A 135 -16.12 -26.33 17.66
C LYS A 135 -14.89 -25.44 17.73
N PHE A 136 -14.24 -25.19 16.59
CA PHE A 136 -13.09 -24.30 16.50
C PHE A 136 -13.44 -22.84 16.84
N LEU A 137 -14.55 -22.32 16.31
CA LEU A 137 -15.01 -20.97 16.63
C LEU A 137 -15.32 -20.82 18.13
N PHE A 138 -15.90 -21.84 18.77
CA PHE A 138 -16.18 -21.83 20.20
C PHE A 138 -14.90 -21.77 21.04
N VAL A 139 -13.84 -22.47 20.62
CA VAL A 139 -12.50 -22.35 21.24
C VAL A 139 -11.99 -20.92 21.10
N LEU A 140 -12.07 -20.33 19.91
CA LEU A 140 -11.62 -18.94 19.68
C LEU A 140 -12.42 -17.91 20.46
N LEU A 141 -13.74 -18.08 20.58
CA LEU A 141 -14.61 -17.18 21.34
C LEU A 141 -14.24 -17.22 22.83
N ARG A 142 -14.07 -18.41 23.41
CA ARG A 142 -13.63 -18.56 24.80
C ARG A 142 -12.25 -17.95 25.03
N GLN A 143 -11.30 -18.17 24.12
CA GLN A 143 -9.98 -17.54 24.18
C GLN A 143 -10.07 -16.02 24.12
N ALA A 144 -11.04 -15.48 23.37
CA ALA A 144 -11.31 -14.05 23.30
C ALA A 144 -12.21 -13.52 24.45
N GLY A 145 -12.52 -14.33 25.46
CA GLY A 145 -13.37 -13.96 26.60
C GLY A 145 -14.86 -13.80 26.27
N GLN A 146 -15.32 -14.39 25.16
CA GLN A 146 -16.71 -14.32 24.70
C GLN A 146 -17.42 -15.66 24.90
N GLU A 147 -18.68 -15.62 25.33
CA GLU A 147 -19.47 -16.84 25.45
C GLU A 147 -19.98 -17.32 24.08
N PRO A 148 -19.69 -18.57 23.69
CA PRO A 148 -20.23 -19.12 22.46
C PRO A 148 -21.73 -19.41 22.61
N SER A 149 -22.53 -18.95 21.65
CA SER A 149 -23.97 -19.23 21.58
C SER A 149 -24.38 -19.86 20.24
N GLY A 150 -25.50 -20.59 20.25
CA GLY A 150 -26.14 -21.17 19.06
C GLY A 150 -26.04 -22.71 18.93
N SER A 151 -27.16 -23.33 18.53
CA SER A 151 -27.29 -24.75 18.17
C SER A 151 -27.87 -24.88 16.74
N GLY A 152 -27.61 -25.99 16.04
CA GLY A 152 -28.19 -26.27 14.71
C GLY A 152 -27.33 -25.95 13.48
N LYS A 153 -27.93 -25.87 12.28
CA LYS A 153 -27.28 -25.41 11.03
C LYS A 153 -27.25 -23.88 11.05
N GLY A 154 -26.07 -23.28 10.90
CA GLY A 154 -25.92 -21.82 10.92
C GLY A 154 -24.95 -21.35 9.85
N PHE A 155 -25.02 -20.08 9.50
CA PHE A 155 -24.08 -19.41 8.61
C PHE A 155 -23.35 -18.31 9.37
N VAL A 156 -22.11 -18.03 8.96
CA VAL A 156 -21.37 -16.85 9.41
C VAL A 156 -21.27 -15.89 8.24
N VAL A 157 -21.60 -14.64 8.50
CA VAL A 157 -21.39 -13.54 7.56
C VAL A 157 -20.05 -12.91 7.89
N LEU A 158 -19.11 -12.98 6.95
CA LEU A 158 -17.78 -12.38 7.05
C LEU A 158 -17.71 -11.15 6.16
N SER A 159 -17.15 -10.05 6.65
CA SER A 159 -16.76 -8.92 5.82
C SER A 159 -15.32 -8.53 6.16
N ILE A 160 -14.51 -8.34 5.12
CA ILE A 160 -13.13 -7.85 5.28
C ILE A 160 -13.19 -6.32 5.19
N PRO A 161 -12.86 -5.59 6.28
CA PRO A 161 -12.87 -4.14 6.24
C PRO A 161 -11.77 -3.62 5.32
N ALA A 162 -12.05 -2.50 4.66
CA ALA A 162 -11.05 -1.75 3.91
C ALA A 162 -9.92 -1.30 4.85
N ARG A 163 -8.69 -1.51 4.43
CA ARG A 163 -7.43 -1.06 5.05
C ARG A 163 -6.59 -0.39 3.96
N PRO A 164 -7.03 0.78 3.47
CA PRO A 164 -6.42 1.41 2.31
C PRO A 164 -4.99 1.82 2.60
N PHE A 165 -4.06 1.43 1.73
CA PHE A 165 -2.63 1.65 1.93
C PHE A 165 -1.95 2.32 0.74
N LEU A 166 -2.59 2.28 -0.43
CA LEU A 166 -2.12 2.98 -1.62
C LEU A 166 -2.73 4.37 -1.72
N ARG A 167 -4.06 4.48 -1.69
CA ARG A 167 -4.78 5.75 -1.94
C ARG A 167 -4.46 6.84 -0.91
N PRO A 168 -4.47 6.60 0.40
CA PRO A 168 -4.18 7.64 1.39
C PRO A 168 -2.77 8.22 1.20
N VAL A 169 -1.80 7.34 0.98
CA VAL A 169 -0.41 7.71 0.74
C VAL A 169 -0.28 8.49 -0.57
N PHE A 170 -0.94 8.04 -1.63
CA PHE A 170 -0.94 8.72 -2.91
C PHE A 170 -1.55 10.13 -2.80
N HIS A 171 -2.70 10.28 -2.16
CA HIS A 171 -3.37 11.56 -1.93
C HIS A 171 -2.49 12.53 -1.14
N GLN A 172 -1.75 12.05 -0.14
CA GLN A 172 -0.76 12.88 0.55
C GLN A 172 0.45 13.19 -0.32
N PHE A 173 0.95 12.21 -1.07
CA PHE A 173 2.16 12.34 -1.87
C PHE A 173 2.03 13.34 -3.01
N VAL A 174 0.87 13.39 -3.67
CA VAL A 174 0.61 14.34 -4.77
C VAL A 174 0.65 15.79 -4.29
N LYS A 175 0.43 16.05 -2.99
CA LYS A 175 0.64 17.38 -2.40
C LYS A 175 2.13 17.74 -2.52
N GLY A 176 2.42 18.77 -3.31
CA GLY A 176 3.79 19.26 -3.53
C GLY A 176 4.64 18.42 -4.48
N VAL A 177 4.11 17.35 -5.11
CA VAL A 177 4.91 16.51 -6.04
C VAL A 177 5.46 17.32 -7.20
N LYS A 178 4.67 18.24 -7.75
CA LYS A 178 5.09 19.11 -8.86
C LYS A 178 6.30 19.96 -8.48
N GLN A 179 6.27 20.59 -7.30
CA GLN A 179 7.36 21.44 -6.82
C GLN A 179 8.63 20.62 -6.56
N ARG A 180 8.50 19.50 -5.83
CA ARG A 180 9.64 18.59 -5.55
C ARG A 180 10.25 18.05 -6.83
N PHE A 181 9.43 17.61 -7.78
CA PHE A 181 9.89 17.07 -9.04
C PHE A 181 10.65 18.11 -9.86
N LEU A 182 10.09 19.32 -10.03
CA LEU A 182 10.76 20.40 -10.74
C LEU A 182 12.07 20.80 -10.06
N GLN A 183 12.09 20.85 -8.73
CA GLN A 183 13.30 21.14 -7.97
C GLN A 183 14.38 20.06 -8.21
N ARG A 184 14.02 18.77 -8.19
CA ARG A 184 14.95 17.67 -8.50
C ARG A 184 15.50 17.78 -9.91
N VAL A 185 14.65 18.05 -10.90
CA VAL A 185 15.09 18.23 -12.29
C VAL A 185 16.05 19.42 -12.38
N ALA A 186 15.73 20.55 -11.74
CA ALA A 186 16.59 21.73 -11.72
C ALA A 186 17.96 21.44 -11.06
N THR A 187 17.98 20.74 -9.94
CA THR A 187 19.23 20.33 -9.26
C THR A 187 20.08 19.42 -10.15
N LEU A 188 19.45 18.45 -10.83
CA LEU A 188 20.15 17.52 -11.72
C LEU A 188 20.71 18.19 -12.99
N LEU A 189 20.11 19.30 -13.42
CA LEU A 189 20.58 20.10 -14.54
C LEU A 189 21.68 21.12 -14.17
N GLY A 190 22.20 21.04 -12.94
CA GLY A 190 23.30 21.89 -12.47
C GLY A 190 22.86 23.12 -11.67
N GLY A 191 21.58 23.23 -11.33
CA GLY A 191 21.01 24.44 -10.74
C GLY A 191 21.01 25.58 -11.78
N LEU A 192 19.85 26.20 -12.01
CA LEU A 192 19.84 27.51 -12.64
C LEU A 192 20.47 28.51 -11.64
N GLN A 193 21.81 28.58 -11.62
CA GLN A 193 22.56 29.73 -11.11
C GLN A 193 22.94 30.64 -12.29
#